data_AF-A0AA86QB48-F1
#
_entry.id   AF-A0AA86QB48-F1
#
_cell.length_a   1.000
_cell.length_b   1.000
_cell.length_c   1.000
_cell.angle_alpha   90.00
_cell.angle_beta   90.00
_cell.angle_gamma   90.00
#
_symmetry.space_group_name_H-M   'P 1'
#
loop_
_entity.id
_entity.type
_entity.pdbx_description
1 polymer ?
#
loop_
_entity_poly.entity_id
_entity_poly.type
_entity_poly.pdbx_seq_one_letter_code
_entity_poly.pdbx_strand_id
1 'polypeptide(L)'
;MKPRSYRDLQNLPDYQPQARNEQYNRVKWDLDESARLLGKIQQLKNDQIKVNWVQLAKDFKNRHPWSLFNKYLECTDTPWTKEEEERLGTFWEKNRSRPGFKVEEAEKIFKKHHSKMIKFKLEQITRNNRFKPRFWIQKEDLYKVETI
;
A
#
# COMPACT_ATOMS: atom_id res chain seq x y z
N MET A 1 5.03 41.81 -6.11
CA MET A 1 4.08 41.33 -5.07
C MET A 1 4.43 39.89 -4.73
N LYS A 2 4.49 39.50 -3.45
CA LYS A 2 4.66 38.08 -3.07
C LYS A 2 3.29 37.38 -3.11
N PRO A 3 3.14 36.24 -3.81
CA PRO A 3 1.87 35.52 -3.88
C PRO A 3 1.45 35.03 -2.49
N ARG A 4 0.17 35.16 -2.15
CA ARG A 4 -0.38 34.81 -0.82
C ARG A 4 -1.10 33.47 -0.83
N SER A 5 -1.36 32.92 -2.01
CA SER A 5 -2.04 31.64 -2.19
C SER A 5 -1.49 30.86 -3.38
N TYR A 6 -1.77 29.56 -3.40
CA TYR A 6 -1.43 28.67 -4.54
C TYR A 6 -2.08 29.11 -5.86
N ARG A 7 -3.25 29.76 -5.78
CA ARG A 7 -3.95 30.32 -6.94
C ARG A 7 -3.23 31.54 -7.52
N ASP A 8 -2.57 32.33 -6.67
CA ASP A 8 -1.78 33.49 -7.11
C ASP A 8 -0.50 33.04 -7.83
N LEU A 9 0.06 31.89 -7.46
CA LEU A 9 1.21 31.29 -8.13
C LEU A 9 0.88 30.87 -9.57
N GLN A 10 -0.29 30.27 -9.80
CA GLN A 10 -0.73 29.81 -11.12
C GLN A 10 -0.92 30.91 -12.17
N ASN A 11 -1.08 32.16 -11.73
CA ASN A 11 -1.31 33.32 -12.61
C ASN A 11 -0.02 34.10 -12.92
N LEU A 12 1.15 33.63 -12.49
CA LEU A 12 2.41 34.27 -12.84
C LEU A 12 2.84 33.85 -14.25
N PRO A 13 3.31 34.79 -15.09
CA PRO A 13 3.66 34.52 -16.49
C PRO A 13 4.76 33.46 -16.65
N ASP A 14 5.60 33.27 -15.62
CA ASP A 14 6.70 32.29 -15.60
C ASP A 14 6.44 31.11 -14.64
N TYR A 15 5.23 30.95 -14.12
CA TYR A 15 4.91 29.78 -13.31
C TYR A 15 4.75 28.55 -14.19
N GLN A 16 5.86 27.83 -14.37
CA GLN A 16 5.78 26.42 -14.69
C GLN A 16 5.45 25.67 -13.39
N PRO A 17 4.26 25.04 -13.26
CA PRO A 17 4.07 24.09 -12.18
C PRO A 17 5.19 23.07 -12.33
N GLN A 18 6.07 22.99 -11.32
CA GLN A 18 7.12 21.98 -11.29
C GLN A 18 6.46 20.66 -11.64
N ALA A 19 6.85 20.07 -12.78
CA ALA A 19 6.31 18.82 -13.27
C ALA A 19 6.29 17.89 -12.07
N ARG A 20 5.08 17.54 -11.64
CA ARG A 20 4.82 16.90 -10.37
C ARG A 20 5.47 15.52 -10.42
N ASN A 21 6.75 15.42 -10.04
CA ASN A 21 7.62 14.25 -10.16
C ASN A 21 6.87 13.04 -10.76
N GLU A 22 6.76 13.03 -12.08
CA GLU A 22 6.16 11.92 -12.84
C GLU A 22 6.97 10.62 -12.65
N GLN A 23 8.09 10.69 -11.93
CA GLN A 23 8.90 9.56 -11.48
C GLN A 23 8.16 8.53 -10.62
N TYR A 24 7.05 8.90 -9.96
CA TYR A 24 6.14 7.91 -9.37
C TYR A 24 4.97 7.61 -10.31
N ASN A 25 5.27 7.44 -11.60
CA ASN A 25 4.33 6.85 -12.53
C ASN A 25 3.76 5.58 -11.88
N ARG A 26 2.44 5.48 -11.85
CA ARG A 26 1.73 4.23 -11.56
C ARG A 26 1.97 3.28 -12.74
N VAL A 27 3.24 2.95 -13.00
CA VAL A 27 3.65 2.03 -14.04
C VAL A 27 2.96 0.71 -13.68
N LYS A 28 2.05 0.27 -14.55
CA LYS A 28 1.41 -1.03 -14.40
C LYS A 28 2.52 -2.07 -14.25
N TRP A 29 2.37 -2.97 -13.29
CA TRP A 29 3.26 -4.09 -13.16
C TRP A 29 3.11 -4.96 -14.40
N ASP A 30 4.20 -5.20 -15.11
CA ASP A 30 4.22 -6.26 -16.10
C ASP A 30 4.36 -7.63 -15.40
N LEU A 31 4.02 -8.70 -16.11
CA LEU A 31 4.01 -10.06 -15.55
C LEU A 31 5.43 -10.49 -15.17
N ASP A 32 6.43 -10.13 -15.98
CA ASP A 32 7.83 -10.48 -15.76
C ASP A 32 8.41 -9.79 -14.51
N GLU A 33 8.08 -8.53 -14.29
CA GLU A 33 8.50 -7.75 -13.12
C GLU A 33 7.85 -8.31 -11.84
N SER A 34 6.60 -8.74 -11.92
CA SER A 34 5.91 -9.41 -10.81
C SER A 34 6.57 -10.76 -10.48
N ALA A 35 6.89 -11.56 -11.50
CA ALA A 35 7.58 -12.84 -11.35
C ALA A 35 9.00 -12.65 -10.78
N ARG A 36 9.74 -11.64 -11.25
CA ARG A 36 11.07 -11.27 -10.73
C ARG A 36 11.01 -10.85 -9.26
N LEU A 37 9.99 -10.08 -8.87
CA LEU A 37 9.77 -9.70 -7.47
C LEU A 37 9.60 -10.93 -6.58
N LEU A 38 8.72 -11.85 -6.97
CA LEU A 38 8.47 -13.09 -6.23
C LEU A 38 9.72 -13.98 -6.16
N GLY A 39 10.43 -14.15 -7.29
CA GLY A 39 11.66 -14.93 -7.33
C GLY A 39 12.75 -14.36 -6.43
N LYS A 40 12.93 -13.03 -6.41
CA LYS A 40 13.91 -12.37 -5.54
C LYS A 40 13.55 -12.53 -4.06
N ILE A 41 12.28 -12.38 -3.71
CA ILE A 41 11.82 -12.59 -2.34
C ILE A 41 12.00 -14.05 -1.92
N GLN A 42 11.67 -15.01 -2.79
CA GLN A 42 11.87 -16.44 -2.50
C GLN A 42 13.35 -16.77 -2.28
N GLN A 43 14.25 -16.20 -3.08
CA GLN A 43 15.70 -16.33 -2.86
C GLN A 43 16.11 -15.80 -1.48
N LEU A 44 15.67 -14.59 -1.11
CA LEU A 44 15.97 -14.01 0.20
C LEU A 44 15.44 -14.87 1.35
N LYS A 45 14.26 -15.48 1.21
CA LYS A 45 13.73 -16.44 2.18
C LYS A 45 14.59 -17.70 2.31
N ASN A 46 15.00 -18.28 1.18
CA ASN A 46 15.86 -19.46 1.17
C ASN A 46 17.22 -19.18 1.83
N ASP A 47 17.74 -17.97 1.63
CA ASP A 47 18.99 -17.49 2.23
C ASP A 47 18.81 -17.04 3.70
N GLN A 48 17.59 -17.14 4.27
CA GLN A 48 17.23 -16.65 5.62
C GLN A 48 17.49 -15.15 5.83
N ILE A 49 17.47 -14.37 4.74
CA ILE A 49 17.68 -12.92 4.74
C ILE A 49 16.32 -12.22 4.87
N LYS A 50 16.21 -11.33 5.88
CA LYS A 50 15.05 -10.47 6.05
C LYS A 50 14.86 -9.52 4.86
N VAL A 51 13.63 -9.38 4.37
CA VAL A 51 13.35 -8.49 3.24
C VAL A 51 13.36 -7.04 3.71
N ASN A 52 14.24 -6.25 3.10
CA ASN A 52 14.26 -4.80 3.21
C ASN A 52 13.69 -4.18 1.93
N TRP A 53 12.42 -3.77 1.99
CA TRP A 53 11.70 -3.19 0.85
C TRP A 53 12.34 -1.91 0.29
N VAL A 54 13.07 -1.15 1.11
CA VAL A 54 13.79 0.06 0.67
C VAL A 54 15.02 -0.30 -0.16
N GLN A 55 15.73 -1.34 0.24
CA GLN A 55 16.88 -1.83 -0.53
C GLN A 55 16.39 -2.51 -1.81
N LEU A 56 15.35 -3.34 -1.72
CA LEU A 56 14.75 -4.02 -2.87
C LEU A 56 14.21 -3.02 -3.90
N ALA A 57 13.68 -1.88 -3.47
CA ALA A 57 13.21 -0.81 -4.36
C ALA A 57 14.28 -0.27 -5.32
N LYS A 58 15.55 -0.27 -4.90
CA LYS A 58 16.67 0.15 -5.76
C LYS A 58 16.86 -0.80 -6.95
N ASP A 59 16.57 -2.08 -6.75
CA ASP A 59 16.73 -3.13 -7.77
C ASP A 59 15.54 -3.18 -8.76
N PHE A 60 14.43 -2.51 -8.45
CA PHE A 60 13.18 -2.54 -9.22
C PHE A 60 12.83 -1.17 -9.82
N LYS A 61 13.69 -0.67 -10.71
CA LYS A 61 13.47 0.58 -11.48
C LYS A 61 13.12 1.79 -10.58
N ASN A 62 13.65 1.86 -9.36
CA ASN A 62 13.30 2.87 -8.35
C ASN A 62 11.79 2.92 -8.01
N ARG A 63 11.07 1.80 -8.12
CA ARG A 63 9.70 1.69 -7.63
C ARG A 63 9.65 2.02 -6.15
N HIS A 64 8.59 2.70 -5.73
CA HIS A 64 8.41 3.02 -4.31
C HIS A 64 8.34 1.70 -3.51
N PRO A 65 9.03 1.58 -2.35
CA PRO A 65 9.02 0.37 -1.51
C PRO A 65 7.61 -0.14 -1.21
N TRP A 66 6.67 0.78 -0.99
CA TRP A 66 5.24 0.47 -0.82
C TRP A 66 4.61 -0.27 -2.01
N SER A 67 4.97 0.11 -3.25
CA SER A 67 4.46 -0.56 -4.43
C SER A 67 4.94 -2.01 -4.50
N LEU A 68 6.19 -2.29 -4.09
CA LEU A 68 6.75 -3.64 -4.07
C LEU A 68 6.08 -4.49 -3.01
N PHE A 69 5.93 -3.94 -1.81
CA PHE A 69 5.24 -4.61 -0.71
C PHE A 69 3.79 -4.96 -1.07
N ASN A 70 3.02 -3.99 -1.57
CA ASN A 70 1.64 -4.21 -1.99
C ASN A 70 1.55 -5.25 -3.10
N LYS A 71 2.47 -5.21 -4.07
CA LYS A 71 2.48 -6.19 -5.15
C LYS A 71 2.78 -7.60 -4.65
N TYR A 72 3.72 -7.74 -3.72
CA TYR A 72 3.99 -9.01 -3.06
C TYR A 72 2.74 -9.54 -2.36
N LEU A 73 2.05 -8.70 -1.56
CA LEU A 73 0.81 -9.08 -0.89
C LEU A 73 -0.27 -9.57 -1.87
N GLU A 74 -0.48 -8.83 -2.97
CA GLU A 74 -1.43 -9.21 -4.02
C GLU A 74 -1.10 -10.56 -4.69
N CYS A 75 0.19 -10.91 -4.76
CA CYS A 75 0.64 -12.12 -5.42
C CYS A 75 0.72 -13.34 -4.48
N THR A 76 0.91 -13.15 -3.18
CA THR A 76 1.10 -14.25 -2.23
C THR A 76 -0.10 -14.56 -1.35
N ASP A 77 -1.02 -13.63 -1.17
CA ASP A 77 -2.20 -13.87 -0.34
C ASP A 77 -3.34 -14.52 -1.13
N THR A 78 -4.27 -15.17 -0.41
CA THR A 78 -5.47 -15.70 -1.05
C THR A 78 -6.31 -14.58 -1.70
N PRO A 79 -6.88 -14.80 -2.89
CA PRO A 79 -7.77 -13.83 -3.52
C PRO A 79 -8.96 -13.50 -2.62
N TRP A 80 -9.32 -12.22 -2.57
CA TRP A 80 -10.50 -11.75 -1.84
C TRP A 80 -11.75 -11.92 -2.69
N THR A 81 -12.79 -12.49 -2.11
CA THR A 81 -14.13 -12.50 -2.72
C THR A 81 -14.84 -11.17 -2.47
N LYS A 82 -15.83 -10.82 -3.33
CA LYS A 82 -16.65 -9.61 -3.14
C LYS A 82 -17.36 -9.59 -1.79
N GLU A 83 -17.79 -10.75 -1.32
CA GLU A 83 -18.46 -10.94 -0.02
C GLU A 83 -17.50 -10.67 1.14
N GLU A 84 -16.25 -11.16 1.06
CA GLU A 84 -15.22 -10.86 2.07
C GLU A 84 -14.87 -9.37 2.10
N GLU A 85 -14.76 -8.72 0.94
CA GLU A 85 -14.52 -7.27 0.86
C GLU A 85 -15.65 -6.46 1.50
N GLU A 86 -16.90 -6.83 1.23
CA GLU A 86 -18.08 -6.17 1.79
C GLU A 86 -18.19 -6.37 3.30
N ARG A 87 -17.88 -7.59 3.76
CA ARG A 87 -17.82 -7.92 5.18
C ARG A 87 -16.71 -7.15 5.89
N LEU A 88 -15.54 -6.99 5.25
CA LEU A 88 -14.41 -6.23 5.80
C LEU A 88 -14.75 -4.74 5.89
N GLY A 89 -15.36 -4.17 4.85
CA GLY A 89 -15.81 -2.78 4.84
C GLY A 89 -16.84 -2.50 5.95
N THR A 90 -17.84 -3.37 6.08
CA THR A 90 -18.86 -3.29 7.14
C THR A 90 -18.24 -3.44 8.53
N PHE A 91 -17.29 -4.37 8.69
CA PHE A 91 -16.57 -4.57 9.95
C PHE A 91 -15.79 -3.32 10.34
N TRP A 92 -15.12 -2.67 9.39
CA TRP A 92 -14.44 -1.40 9.61
C TRP A 92 -15.39 -0.29 10.05
N GLU A 93 -16.52 -0.10 9.35
CA GLU A 93 -17.46 0.96 9.71
C GLU A 93 -18.01 0.82 11.14
N LYS A 94 -18.21 -0.43 11.58
CA LYS A 94 -18.69 -0.77 12.93
C LYS A 94 -17.61 -0.67 14.02
N ASN A 95 -16.36 -0.98 13.70
CA ASN A 95 -15.28 -1.15 14.69
C ASN A 95 -14.15 -0.11 14.58
N ARG A 96 -14.36 0.97 13.83
CA ARG A 96 -13.40 2.09 13.66
C ARG A 96 -13.14 2.93 14.92
N SER A 97 -13.67 2.57 16.08
CA SER A 97 -13.61 3.39 17.29
C SER A 97 -12.16 3.59 17.79
N ARG A 98 -11.90 4.73 18.44
CA ARG A 98 -10.60 5.04 19.07
C ARG A 98 -10.35 4.04 20.22
N PRO A 99 -9.12 3.55 20.43
CA PRO A 99 -7.82 4.11 20.00
C PRO A 99 -7.34 3.70 18.60
N GLY A 100 -8.09 2.86 17.87
CA GLY A 100 -7.70 2.43 16.53
C GLY A 100 -8.40 1.13 16.15
N PHE A 101 -8.39 0.84 14.85
CA PHE A 101 -8.93 -0.42 14.35
C PHE A 101 -8.04 -1.59 14.74
N LYS A 102 -8.62 -2.53 15.49
CA LYS A 102 -7.95 -3.74 15.96
C LYS A 102 -7.92 -4.77 14.83
N VAL A 103 -6.80 -4.82 14.11
CA VAL A 103 -6.63 -5.75 13.00
C VAL A 103 -6.66 -7.20 13.47
N GLU A 104 -6.30 -7.47 14.73
CA GLU A 104 -6.28 -8.80 15.33
C GLU A 104 -7.69 -9.39 15.45
N GLU A 105 -8.70 -8.54 15.65
CA GLU A 105 -10.11 -8.96 15.63
C GLU A 105 -10.56 -9.29 14.20
N ALA A 106 -10.09 -8.51 13.21
CA ALA A 106 -10.34 -8.80 11.81
C ALA A 106 -9.66 -10.12 11.38
N GLU A 107 -8.43 -10.38 11.81
CA GLU A 107 -7.69 -11.61 11.49
C GLU A 107 -8.40 -12.88 12.00
N LYS A 108 -9.06 -12.81 13.16
CA LYS A 108 -9.90 -13.91 13.67
C LYS A 108 -11.13 -14.19 12.79
N ILE A 109 -11.64 -13.17 12.08
CA ILE A 109 -12.80 -13.27 11.19
C ILE A 109 -12.34 -13.71 9.79
N PHE A 110 -11.27 -13.10 9.29
CA PHE A 110 -10.68 -13.30 7.97
C PHE A 110 -9.46 -14.21 8.05
N LYS A 111 -9.60 -15.39 8.69
CA LYS A 111 -8.49 -16.31 9.01
C LYS A 111 -7.61 -16.75 7.82
N LYS A 112 -8.10 -16.56 6.60
CA LYS A 112 -7.37 -16.84 5.35
C LYS A 112 -6.36 -15.76 5.00
N HIS A 113 -6.56 -14.55 5.53
CA HIS A 113 -5.78 -13.36 5.24
C HIS A 113 -5.00 -12.95 6.48
N HIS A 114 -3.71 -12.69 6.28
CA HIS A 114 -2.86 -12.19 7.34
C HIS A 114 -3.13 -10.69 7.60
N SER A 115 -2.86 -10.24 8.82
CA SER A 115 -3.14 -8.85 9.28
C SER A 115 -2.71 -7.74 8.30
N LYS A 116 -1.54 -7.87 7.64
CA LYS A 116 -1.07 -6.87 6.67
C LYS A 116 -1.91 -6.84 5.40
N MET A 117 -2.33 -7.98 4.87
CA MET A 117 -3.25 -8.01 3.74
C MET A 117 -4.61 -7.42 4.12
N ILE A 118 -5.11 -7.71 5.34
CA ILE A 118 -6.36 -7.12 5.82
C ILE A 118 -6.25 -5.59 5.83
N LYS A 119 -5.16 -5.04 6.36
CA LYS A 119 -4.89 -3.59 6.34
C LYS A 119 -4.84 -3.05 4.90
N PHE A 120 -4.10 -3.73 4.01
CA PHE A 120 -3.97 -3.32 2.61
C PHE A 120 -5.31 -3.33 1.89
N LYS A 121 -6.07 -4.41 2.01
CA LYS A 121 -7.40 -4.52 1.42
C LYS A 121 -8.33 -3.45 1.98
N LEU A 122 -8.28 -3.19 3.29
CA LEU A 122 -9.08 -2.16 3.92
C LEU A 122 -8.76 -0.75 3.39
N GLU A 123 -7.49 -0.44 3.16
CA GLU A 123 -7.08 0.80 2.49
C GLU A 123 -7.66 0.87 1.06
N GLN A 124 -7.59 -0.21 0.28
CA GLN A 124 -8.14 -0.24 -1.09
C GLN A 124 -9.65 0.01 -1.12
N ILE A 125 -10.42 -0.70 -0.31
CA ILE A 125 -11.89 -0.60 -0.33
C ILE A 125 -12.39 0.74 0.21
N THR A 126 -11.68 1.35 1.17
CA THR A 126 -12.05 2.67 1.72
C THR A 126 -11.55 3.83 0.85
N ARG A 127 -10.43 3.66 0.13
CA ARG A 127 -9.91 4.64 -0.84
C ARG A 127 -10.87 4.90 -1.99
N ASN A 128 -11.60 3.87 -2.43
CA ASN A 128 -12.63 3.96 -3.45
C ASN A 128 -13.92 4.65 -2.96
N ASN A 129 -13.92 5.22 -1.75
CA ASN A 129 -15.07 5.85 -1.09
C ASN A 129 -16.29 4.92 -0.89
N ARG A 130 -16.13 3.60 -1.06
CA ARG A 130 -17.21 2.61 -0.85
C ARG A 130 -17.56 2.48 0.63
N PHE A 131 -16.57 2.65 1.51
CA PHE A 131 -16.74 2.60 2.96
C PHE A 131 -16.07 3.82 3.60
N LYS A 132 -16.70 4.40 4.63
CA LYS A 132 -16.20 5.62 5.30
C LYS A 132 -16.04 5.43 6.81
N PRO A 133 -15.04 6.09 7.45
CA PRO A 133 -14.02 6.97 6.90
C PRO A 133 -12.90 6.18 6.18
N ARG A 134 -11.96 6.89 5.55
CA ARG A 134 -10.80 6.26 4.90
C ARG A 134 -9.88 5.64 5.94
N PHE A 135 -9.44 4.42 5.68
CA PHE A 135 -8.36 3.78 6.42
C PHE A 135 -7.02 4.12 5.77
N TRP A 136 -6.02 4.43 6.58
CA TRP A 136 -4.66 4.69 6.13
C TRP A 136 -3.69 3.81 6.91
N ILE A 137 -2.85 3.08 6.19
CA ILE A 137 -1.77 2.32 6.83
C ILE A 137 -0.71 3.30 7.32
N GLN A 138 -0.27 3.11 8.57
CA GLN A 138 0.74 3.97 9.17
C GLN A 138 2.14 3.64 8.63
N LYS A 139 3.05 4.61 8.62
CA LYS A 139 4.42 4.40 8.13
C LYS A 139 5.19 3.38 9.00
N GLU A 140 4.85 3.25 10.26
CA GLU A 140 5.50 2.31 11.17
C GLU A 140 5.20 0.84 10.82
N ASP A 141 4.02 0.57 10.26
CA ASP A 141 3.65 -0.77 9.75
C ASP A 141 4.48 -1.19 8.53
N LEU A 142 5.08 -0.19 7.87
CA LEU A 142 5.76 -0.24 6.59
C LEU A 142 7.27 -0.54 6.72
N TYR A 143 7.89 -0.03 7.79
CA TYR A 143 9.34 -0.10 8.02
C TYR A 143 9.77 -1.13 9.07
N LYS A 144 8.83 -1.85 9.70
CA LYS A 144 9.19 -2.99 10.55
C LYS A 144 9.81 -4.08 9.68
N VAL A 145 11.12 -4.27 9.82
CA VAL A 145 11.93 -5.30 9.16
C VAL A 145 11.25 -6.66 9.36
N GLU A 146 10.87 -7.31 8.27
CA GLU A 146 10.16 -8.60 8.32
C GLU A 146 11.14 -9.73 8.59
N THR A 147 10.92 -10.48 9.67
CA THR A 147 11.31 -11.88 9.69
C THR A 147 10.21 -12.60 8.91
N ILE A 148 10.53 -13.13 7.72
CA ILE A 148 9.59 -13.94 6.94
C ILE A 148 9.71 -15.39 7.35
#